data_AF-M5EST1-F1
#
_entry.id   AF-M5EST1-F1
#
_cell.length_a   1.000
_cell.length_b   1.000
_cell.length_c   1.000
_cell.angle_alpha   90.00
_cell.angle_beta   90.00
_cell.angle_gamma   90.00
#
_symmetry.space_group_name_H-M   'P 1'
#
loop_
_entity.id
_entity.type
_entity.pdbx_description
1 polymer ?
#
loop_
_entity_poly.entity_id
_entity_poly.type
_entity_poly.pdbx_seq_one_letter_code
_entity_poly.pdbx_strand_id
1 'polypeptide(L)'
;MNLTYKTVQAKLRKAGIALRKKGEIHRINFLNGPENTAYYTTSLQEALDKGLAMARRAEGPQSDPPAKPREKRRTSTGRRVG
;
A
#
# COMPACT_ATOMS: atom_id res chain seq x y z
N MET A 1 14.42 -17.07 -14.06
CA MET A 1 14.98 -16.10 -13.08
C MET A 1 14.35 -16.36 -11.72
N ASN A 2 15.12 -16.78 -10.71
CA ASN A 2 14.58 -16.96 -9.35
C ASN A 2 14.30 -15.60 -8.71
N LEU A 3 13.05 -15.36 -8.34
CA LEU A 3 12.62 -14.13 -7.67
C LEU A 3 13.13 -14.15 -6.22
N THR A 4 14.31 -13.58 -5.97
CA THR A 4 14.88 -13.56 -4.62
C THR A 4 14.45 -12.30 -3.87
N TYR A 5 14.38 -12.42 -2.54
CA TYR A 5 14.07 -11.31 -1.64
C TYR A 5 14.95 -10.08 -1.90
N LYS A 6 16.26 -10.28 -2.10
CA LYS A 6 17.21 -9.20 -2.40
C LYS A 6 16.87 -8.47 -3.69
N THR A 7 16.49 -9.20 -4.74
CA THR A 7 16.10 -8.60 -6.04
C THR A 7 14.82 -7.78 -5.91
N VAL A 8 13.81 -8.31 -5.21
CA VAL A 8 12.54 -7.58 -4.97
C VAL A 8 12.80 -6.34 -4.11
N GLN A 9 13.59 -6.47 -3.04
CA GLN A 9 13.96 -5.35 -2.18
C GLN A 9 14.69 -4.24 -2.93
N ALA A 10 15.66 -4.59 -3.79
CA ALA A 10 16.40 -3.61 -4.58
C ALA A 10 15.50 -2.88 -5.59
N LYS A 11 14.59 -3.61 -6.26
CA LYS A 11 13.60 -3.02 -7.18
C LYS A 11 12.66 -2.06 -6.47
N LEU A 12 12.08 -2.48 -5.35
CA LEU A 12 11.17 -1.64 -4.57
C LEU A 12 11.88 -0.42 -3.99
N ARG A 13 13.12 -0.57 -3.51
CA ARG A 13 13.90 0.55 -2.97
C ARG A 13 14.22 1.60 -4.03
N LYS A 14 14.54 1.20 -5.26
CA LYS A 14 14.69 2.12 -6.39
C LYS A 14 13.41 2.91 -6.69
N ALA A 15 12.25 2.31 -6.44
CA ALA A 15 10.95 2.91 -6.65
C ALA A 15 10.42 3.70 -5.42
N GLY A 16 11.25 3.93 -4.40
CA GLY A 16 10.84 4.68 -3.20
C GLY A 16 10.10 3.87 -2.13
N ILE A 17 10.10 2.53 -2.25
CA ILE A 17 9.35 1.62 -1.39
C ILE A 17 10.32 0.76 -0.55
N ALA A 18 10.08 0.75 0.76
CA ALA A 18 10.76 -0.10 1.71
C ALA A 18 10.06 -1.47 1.81
N LEU A 19 10.82 -2.54 1.58
CA LEU A 19 10.44 -3.91 1.90
C LEU A 19 11.14 -4.35 3.18
N ARG A 20 10.37 -4.80 4.18
CA ARG A 20 10.85 -5.40 5.42
C ARG A 20 10.27 -6.79 5.59
N LYS A 21 11.06 -7.75 6.09
CA LYS A 21 10.58 -9.08 6.45
C LYS A 21 10.38 -9.13 7.96
N LYS A 22 9.20 -9.52 8.42
CA LYS A 22 8.87 -9.75 9.83
C LYS A 22 8.35 -11.18 9.97
N GLY A 23 9.25 -12.11 10.29
CA GLY A 23 8.95 -13.54 10.27
C GLY A 23 8.60 -14.01 8.86
N GLU A 24 7.42 -14.59 8.67
CA GLU A 24 6.90 -15.05 7.38
C GLU A 24 6.19 -13.94 6.58
N ILE A 25 5.98 -12.77 7.19
CA ILE A 25 5.26 -11.66 6.57
C ILE A 25 6.23 -10.65 5.98
N HIS A 26 6.00 -10.28 4.73
CA HIS A 26 6.63 -9.18 4.03
C HIS A 26 5.80 -7.91 4.20
N ARG A 27 6.40 -6.91 4.84
CA ARG A 27 5.86 -5.56 4.98
C ARG A 27 6.41 -4.67 3.88
N ILE A 28 5.54 -3.99 3.17
CA ILE A 28 5.84 -3.05 2.09
C ILE A 28 5.31 -1.69 2.51
N ASN A 29 6.11 -0.64 2.42
CA ASN A 29 5.67 0.72 2.74
C ASN A 29 6.48 1.74 1.95
N PHE A 30 6.02 2.98 1.85
CA PHE A 30 6.88 4.07 1.36
C PHE A 30 8.09 4.24 2.28
N LEU A 31 9.25 4.65 1.73
CA LEU A 31 10.49 4.86 2.51
C LEU A 31 10.26 5.78 3.73
N ASN A 32 9.39 6.79 3.58
CA ASN A 32 8.98 7.72 4.63
C ASN A 32 7.47 7.61 4.96
N GLY A 33 6.83 6.48 4.61
CA GLY A 33 5.39 6.31 4.78
C GLY A 33 4.99 6.02 6.22
N PRO A 34 3.85 6.55 6.70
CA PRO A 34 3.29 6.17 7.99
C PRO A 34 2.97 4.66 8.03
N GLU A 35 2.85 4.09 9.22
CA GLU A 35 2.49 2.65 9.36
C GLU A 35 1.13 2.31 8.75
N ASN A 36 0.23 3.29 8.65
CA ASN A 36 -1.12 3.12 8.13
C ASN A 36 -1.17 2.87 6.61
N THR A 37 -0.10 3.16 5.87
CA THR A 37 0.03 2.85 4.44
C THR A 37 0.79 1.55 4.17
N ALA A 38 1.22 0.84 5.22
CA ALA A 38 1.96 -0.39 5.07
C ALA A 38 1.06 -1.54 4.61
N TYR A 39 1.53 -2.32 3.64
CA TYR A 39 0.88 -3.54 3.18
C TYR A 39 1.66 -4.76 3.65
N TYR A 40 0.95 -5.80 4.04
CA TYR A 40 1.49 -7.04 4.56
C TYR A 40 1.07 -8.19 3.66
N THR A 41 2.03 -8.96 3.17
CA THR A 41 1.78 -10.16 2.36
C THR A 41 2.79 -11.24 2.74
N THR A 42 2.44 -12.50 2.57
CA THR A 42 3.34 -13.64 2.73
C THR A 42 4.02 -14.04 1.43
N SER A 43 3.59 -13.48 0.29
CA SER A 43 4.12 -13.79 -1.03
C SER A 43 5.08 -12.70 -1.53
N LEU A 44 6.28 -13.12 -1.93
CA LEU A 44 7.28 -12.24 -2.53
C LEU A 44 6.80 -11.61 -3.84
N GLN A 45 6.00 -12.33 -4.61
CA GLN A 45 5.49 -11.86 -5.90
C GLN A 45 4.42 -10.80 -5.72
N GLU A 46 3.49 -11.02 -4.79
CA GLU A 46 2.53 -9.98 -4.39
C GLU A 46 3.23 -8.76 -3.81
N ALA A 47 4.32 -8.96 -3.06
CA ALA A 47 5.07 -7.86 -2.50
C ALA A 47 5.69 -6.95 -3.58
N LEU A 48 6.18 -7.54 -4.66
CA LEU A 48 6.71 -6.81 -5.79
C LEU A 48 5.59 -6.05 -6.53
N ASP A 49 4.49 -6.72 -6.86
CA ASP A 49 3.38 -6.14 -7.60
C ASP A 49 2.75 -4.95 -6.86
N LYS A 50 2.39 -5.16 -5.59
CA LYS A 50 1.79 -4.13 -4.74
C LYS A 50 2.76 -2.98 -4.49
N GLY A 51 4.03 -3.27 -4.25
CA GLY A 51 5.03 -2.23 -4.05
C GLY A 51 5.25 -1.37 -5.30
N LEU A 52 5.28 -1.97 -6.50
CA LEU A 52 5.35 -1.20 -7.75
C LEU A 52 4.08 -0.37 -8.00
N ALA A 53 2.90 -0.91 -7.68
CA ALA A 53 1.65 -0.17 -7.77
C ALA A 53 1.63 1.03 -6.80
N MET A 54 2.16 0.88 -5.59
CA MET A 54 2.32 1.98 -4.63
C MET A 54 3.27 3.06 -5.15
N ALA A 55 4.43 2.67 -5.69
CA ALA A 55 5.39 3.61 -6.26
C ALA A 55 4.79 4.43 -7.41
N ARG A 56 4.08 3.76 -8.34
CA ARG A 56 3.39 4.43 -9.46
C ARG A 56 2.33 5.42 -9.00
N ARG A 57 1.61 5.12 -7.91
CA ARG A 57 0.64 6.07 -7.31
C ARG A 57 1.30 7.28 -6.67
N ALA A 58 2.56 7.17 -6.23
CA ALA A 58 3.30 8.29 -5.67
C ALA A 58 3.89 9.24 -6.73
N GLU A 59 4.18 8.74 -7.94
CA GLU A 59 4.73 9.55 -9.04
C GLU A 59 3.64 10.20 -9.91
N GLY A 60 2.39 9.76 -9.82
CA GLY A 60 1.25 10.40 -10.50
C GLY A 60 0.69 11.59 -9.71
N PRO A 61 0.06 12.60 -10.37
CA PRO A 61 -0.62 13.68 -9.67
C PRO A 61 -1.68 13.08 -8.74
N GLN A 62 -1.44 13.23 -7.44
CA GLN A 62 -2.25 12.82 -6.30
C GLN A 62 -3.76 12.96 -6.56
N SER A 63 -4.38 11.89 -7.06
CA SER A 63 -5.80 11.86 -7.39
C SER A 63 -6.44 10.53 -7.03
N ASP A 64 -6.08 9.93 -5.89
CA ASP A 64 -6.97 8.96 -5.24
C ASP A 64 -6.61 8.87 -3.76
N PRO A 65 -7.55 9.21 -2.84
CA PRO A 65 -7.32 9.01 -1.42
C PRO A 65 -7.07 7.53 -1.13
N PRO A 66 -6.23 7.22 -0.12
CA PRO A 66 -5.99 5.84 0.30
C PRO A 66 -7.34 5.22 0.65
N ALA A 67 -7.50 3.94 0.31
CA ALA A 67 -8.70 3.16 0.57
C ALA A 67 -9.14 3.35 2.02
N LYS A 68 -10.08 4.28 2.25
CA LYS A 68 -10.90 4.29 3.44
C LYS A 68 -11.61 2.94 3.46
N PRO A 69 -11.77 2.28 4.63
CA PRO A 69 -12.72 1.19 4.73
C PRO A 69 -14.04 1.74 4.16
N ARG A 70 -14.75 0.92 3.38
CA ARG A 70 -16.14 1.22 2.99
C ARG A 70 -16.99 1.27 4.27
N GLU A 71 -16.92 2.38 5.00
CA GLU A 71 -17.92 2.75 5.98
C GLU A 71 -19.09 3.27 5.16
N LYS A 72 -19.97 2.34 4.81
CA LYS A 72 -21.26 2.67 4.21
C LYS A 72 -21.99 3.57 5.20
N ARG A 73 -22.04 4.87 4.86
CA ARG A 73 -23.12 5.82 5.13
C ARG A 73 -23.83 5.62 6.48
N ARG A 74 -23.36 6.33 7.50
CA ARG A 74 -24.27 6.90 8.50
C ARG A 74 -25.07 8.01 7.81
N THR A 75 -26.31 7.71 7.43
CA THR A 75 -27.26 8.74 7.00
C THR A 75 -27.87 9.36 8.24
N SER A 76 -27.35 10.51 8.67
CA SER A 76 -27.98 11.38 9.66
C SER A 76 -28.36 12.70 9.00
N THR A 77 -29.60 12.80 8.58
CA THR A 77 -30.36 14.05 8.37
C THR A 77 -31.82 13.61 8.55
N GLY A 78 -32.55 13.97 9.59
CA GLY A 78 -32.71 15.34 10.09
C GLY A 78 -33.90 16.00 9.39
N ARG A 79 -35.11 15.60 9.80
CA ARG A 79 -36.40 16.33 9.87
C ARG A 79 -36.57 17.65 9.07
N ARG A 80 -37.65 17.75 8.27
CA ARG A 80 -38.51 18.93 7.96
C ARG A 80 -39.75 18.42 7.18
N VAL A 81 -40.93 18.33 7.79
CA VAL A 81 -42.06 19.29 7.76
C VAL A 81 -42.50 19.66 6.34
N GLY A 82 -43.74 19.30 6.01
CA GLY A 82 -44.50 19.59 4.80
C GLY A 82 -45.82 18.85 4.87
#